data_AF-A0AA42SR77-F1
#
_entry.id   AF-A0AA42SR77-F1
#
_cell.length_a   1.000
_cell.length_b   1.000
_cell.length_c   1.000
_cell.angle_alpha   90.00
_cell.angle_beta   90.00
_cell.angle_gamma   90.00
#
_symmetry.space_group_name_H-M   'P 1'
#
loop_
_entity.id
_entity.type
_entity.pdbx_description
1 polymer ?
#
loop_
_entity_poly.entity_id
_entity_poly.type
_entity_poly.pdbx_seq_one_letter_code
_entity_poly.pdbx_strand_id
1 'polypeptide(L)'
;MFQLAMRLGRTVGELVSSLSTEEFEYWKAFSALEPIGIIREDALSANICKTIADVQLKHELKLRDFTLFQKDKIIEPEPDVEQTIRNIKAVFGALSVKSKA
;
A
#
# COMPACT_ATOMS: atom_id res chain seq x y z
N MET A 1 -4.87 17.69 3.06
CA MET A 1 -5.09 18.92 3.86
C MET A 1 -4.55 18.83 5.28
N PHE A 2 -4.96 17.87 6.12
CA PHE A 2 -4.41 17.73 7.49
C PHE A 2 -2.88 17.64 7.52
N GLN A 3 -2.27 16.81 6.66
CA GLN A 3 -0.81 16.68 6.56
C GLN A 3 -0.12 17.97 6.11
N LEU A 4 -0.73 18.70 5.17
CA LEU A 4 -0.21 20.00 4.71
C LEU A 4 -0.25 21.05 5.83
N ALA A 5 -1.36 21.14 6.56
CA ALA A 5 -1.52 22.06 7.70
C ALA A 5 -0.45 21.79 8.77
N MET A 6 -0.31 20.53 9.18
CA MET A 6 0.72 20.12 10.15
C MET A 6 2.12 20.49 9.70
N ARG A 7 2.45 20.29 8.42
CA ARG A 7 3.80 20.57 7.91
C ARG A 7 4.11 22.05 7.79
N LEU A 8 3.08 22.88 7.59
CA LEU A 8 3.18 24.33 7.64
C LEU A 8 3.08 24.89 9.08
N GLY A 9 2.97 24.02 10.10
CA GLY A 9 2.89 24.43 11.50
C GLY A 9 1.62 25.21 11.84
N ARG A 10 0.53 25.01 11.10
CA ARG A 10 -0.73 25.74 11.26
C ARG A 10 -1.92 24.81 11.38
N THR A 11 -3.00 25.30 11.96
CA THR A 11 -4.26 24.56 12.04
C THR A 11 -4.92 24.45 10.66
N VAL A 12 -5.82 23.47 10.50
CA VAL A 12 -6.58 23.33 9.25
C VAL A 12 -7.46 24.54 8.99
N GLY A 13 -8.02 25.15 10.04
CA GLY A 13 -8.84 26.37 9.93
C GLY A 13 -8.05 27.54 9.33
N GLU A 14 -6.86 27.81 9.88
CA GLU A 14 -5.95 28.85 9.36
C GLU A 14 -5.50 28.56 7.93
N LEU A 15 -5.31 27.27 7.60
CA LEU A 15 -4.93 26.87 6.24
C LEU A 15 -6.03 27.13 5.23
N VAL A 16 -7.28 26.82 5.58
CA VAL A 16 -8.43 26.99 4.70
C VAL A 16 -8.78 28.47 4.55
N SER A 17 -8.68 29.27 5.62
CA SER A 17 -8.97 30.71 5.54
C SER A 17 -7.97 31.48 4.69
N SER A 18 -6.75 30.96 4.51
CA SER A 18 -5.70 31.63 3.72
C SER A 18 -5.62 31.17 2.27
N LEU A 19 -6.27 30.08 1.87
CA LEU A 19 -6.17 29.50 0.53
C LEU A 19 -7.36 29.93 -0.32
N SER A 20 -7.10 30.25 -1.59
CA SER A 20 -8.17 30.32 -2.59
C SER A 20 -8.70 28.91 -2.93
N THR A 21 -9.90 28.84 -3.48
CA THR A 21 -10.50 27.58 -3.96
C THR A 21 -9.64 26.92 -5.04
N GLU A 22 -9.01 27.70 -5.91
CA GLU A 22 -8.16 27.19 -6.97
C GLU A 22 -6.88 26.55 -6.40
N GLU A 23 -6.19 27.24 -5.50
CA GLU A 23 -5.01 26.69 -4.82
C GLU A 23 -5.36 25.43 -4.02
N PHE A 24 -6.54 25.39 -3.42
CA PHE A 24 -7.02 24.20 -2.71
C PHE A 24 -7.14 22.98 -3.63
N GLU A 25 -7.69 23.14 -4.84
CA GLU A 25 -7.78 22.06 -5.82
C GLU A 25 -6.40 21.63 -6.33
N TYR A 26 -5.48 22.58 -6.56
CA TYR A 26 -4.10 22.24 -6.90
C TYR A 26 -3.39 21.46 -5.79
N TRP A 27 -3.57 21.85 -4.52
CA TRP A 27 -2.99 21.10 -3.40
C TRP A 27 -3.56 19.69 -3.27
N LYS A 28 -4.84 19.48 -3.59
CA LYS A 28 -5.43 18.15 -3.66
C LYS A 28 -4.79 17.30 -4.76
N ALA A 29 -4.69 17.85 -5.97
CA ALA A 29 -4.06 17.17 -7.11
C ALA A 29 -2.59 16.84 -6.83
N PHE A 30 -1.84 17.81 -6.29
CA PHE A 30 -0.45 17.62 -5.90
C PHE A 30 -0.30 16.52 -4.84
N SER A 31 -1.12 16.54 -3.78
CA SER A 31 -1.07 15.53 -2.72
C SER A 31 -1.39 14.11 -3.19
N ALA A 32 -2.12 13.95 -4.30
CA ALA A 32 -2.40 12.64 -4.89
C ALA A 32 -1.18 12.11 -5.68
N LEU A 33 -0.46 13.00 -6.38
CA LEU A 33 0.75 12.66 -7.13
C LEU A 33 1.96 12.43 -6.21
N GLU A 34 2.15 13.36 -5.27
CA GLU A 34 3.25 13.36 -4.32
C GLU A 34 2.70 13.48 -2.88
N PRO A 35 2.40 12.35 -2.23
CA PRO A 35 1.89 12.34 -0.86
C PRO A 35 2.88 13.03 0.08
N ILE A 36 2.43 14.08 0.77
CA ILE A 36 3.27 14.84 1.69
C ILE A 36 3.27 14.17 3.07
N GLY A 37 4.45 13.93 3.62
CA GLY A 37 4.63 13.51 5.01
C GLY A 37 4.63 12.00 5.20
N ILE A 38 3.90 11.53 6.22
CA ILE A 38 4.02 10.20 6.83
C ILE A 38 3.97 9.07 5.80
N ILE A 39 3.15 9.18 4.76
CA ILE A 39 3.00 8.11 3.76
C ILE A 39 4.28 7.91 2.93
N ARG A 40 4.93 9.01 2.52
CA ARG A 40 6.18 8.95 1.75
C ARG A 40 7.33 8.47 2.62
N GLU A 41 7.39 8.95 3.86
CA GLU A 41 8.40 8.55 4.83
C GLU A 41 8.27 7.06 5.21
N ASP A 42 7.04 6.55 5.34
CA ASP A 42 6.72 5.13 5.54
C ASP A 42 7.17 4.29 4.33
N ALA A 43 6.86 4.73 3.11
CA ALA A 43 7.28 4.04 1.89
C ALA A 43 8.82 3.98 1.75
N LEU A 44 9.53 5.08 2.04
CA LEU A 44 10.99 5.11 2.01
C LEU A 44 11.58 4.15 3.06
N SER A 45 11.09 4.24 4.29
CA SER A 45 11.54 3.39 5.40
C SER A 45 11.29 1.91 5.10
N ALA A 46 10.12 1.57 4.59
CA ALA A 46 9.77 0.21 4.18
C ALA A 46 10.71 -0.34 3.10
N ASN A 47 11.05 0.46 2.09
CA ASN A 47 12.00 0.06 1.05
C ASN A 47 13.38 -0.25 1.64
N ILE A 48 13.90 0.61 2.52
CA ILE A 48 15.20 0.40 3.17
C ILE A 48 15.18 -0.90 4.00
N CYS A 49 14.16 -1.09 4.83
CA CYS A 49 14.03 -2.28 5.66
C CYS A 49 13.91 -3.56 4.82
N LYS A 50 13.11 -3.54 3.75
CA LYS A 50 12.95 -4.66 2.83
C LYS A 50 14.28 -5.00 2.14
N THR A 51 15.01 -4.00 1.65
CA THR A 51 16.32 -4.23 1.03
C THR A 51 17.29 -4.89 2.00
N ILE A 52 17.33 -4.45 3.26
CA ILE A 52 18.19 -5.06 4.28
C ILE A 52 17.76 -6.51 4.54
N ALA A 53 16.46 -6.75 4.67
CA ALA A 53 15.93 -8.08 4.93
C ALA A 53 16.22 -9.06 3.79
N ASP A 54 16.03 -8.64 2.54
CA ASP A 54 16.35 -9.46 1.36
C ASP A 54 17.84 -9.85 1.27
N VAL A 55 18.73 -8.95 1.72
CA VAL A 55 20.17 -9.21 1.73
C VAL A 55 20.55 -10.22 2.82
N GLN A 56 19.86 -10.20 3.96
CA GLN A 56 20.21 -11.00 5.14
C GLN A 56 19.46 -12.34 5.22
N LEU A 57 18.24 -12.41 4.71
CA LEU A 57 17.32 -13.53 4.87
C LEU A 57 16.91 -14.07 3.50
N LYS A 58 16.89 -15.40 3.36
CA LYS A 58 16.21 -16.07 2.25
C LYS A 58 14.74 -16.29 2.62
N HIS A 59 13.96 -15.21 2.57
CA HIS A 59 12.52 -15.23 2.80
C HIS A 59 11.82 -14.37 1.74
N GLU A 60 10.60 -14.76 1.35
CA GLU A 60 9.72 -13.95 0.48
C GLU A 60 8.97 -12.84 1.25
N LEU A 61 9.71 -11.87 1.85
CA LEU A 61 9.05 -10.76 2.57
C LEU A 61 8.58 -9.75 1.54
N LYS A 62 7.36 -9.27 1.69
CA LYS A 62 6.79 -8.27 0.80
C LYS A 62 7.05 -6.88 1.37
N LEU A 63 7.10 -5.87 0.49
CA LEU A 63 7.30 -4.48 0.91
C LEU A 63 6.26 -4.02 1.96
N ARG A 64 5.02 -4.52 1.86
CA ARG A 64 3.92 -4.24 2.79
C ARG A 64 4.16 -4.72 4.22
N ASP A 65 5.02 -5.71 4.42
CA ASP A 65 5.33 -6.22 5.75
C ASP A 65 6.10 -5.18 6.57
N PHE A 66 6.70 -4.19 5.89
CA PHE A 66 7.48 -3.11 6.47
C PHE A 66 6.77 -1.75 6.45
N THR A 67 5.57 -1.66 5.87
CA THR A 67 4.77 -0.42 5.93
C THR A 67 3.90 -0.40 7.17
N LEU A 68 3.81 0.75 7.83
CA LEU A 68 2.98 0.92 9.02
C LEU A 68 1.54 1.32 8.67
N PHE A 69 1.36 2.15 7.65
CA PHE A 69 0.07 2.80 7.36
C PHE A 69 -0.63 2.28 6.10
N GLN A 70 0.03 1.45 5.30
CA GLN A 70 -0.46 0.99 3.99
C GLN A 70 -0.68 -0.52 3.87
N LYS A 71 -0.78 -1.25 4.99
CA LYS A 71 -0.84 -2.72 5.00
C LYS A 71 -1.92 -3.33 4.07
N ASP A 72 -3.07 -2.67 3.94
CA ASP A 72 -4.24 -3.18 3.21
C ASP A 72 -4.56 -2.46 1.90
N LYS A 73 -3.79 -1.43 1.50
CA LYS A 73 -4.13 -0.56 0.35
C LYS A 73 -3.45 -0.94 -0.96
N ILE A 74 -2.50 -1.87 -0.93
CA ILE A 74 -1.87 -2.38 -2.15
C ILE A 74 -2.78 -3.50 -2.66
N ILE A 75 -3.61 -3.15 -3.64
CA ILE A 75 -4.46 -4.09 -4.39
C ILE A 75 -3.52 -5.18 -4.90
N GLU A 76 -3.69 -6.42 -4.41
CA GLU A 76 -2.97 -7.55 -5.00
C GLU A 76 -3.35 -7.62 -6.48
N PRO A 77 -2.40 -7.86 -7.40
CA PRO A 77 -2.77 -8.13 -8.78
C PRO A 77 -3.81 -9.26 -8.76
N GLU A 78 -4.97 -8.99 -9.36
CA GLU A 78 -6.09 -9.92 -9.36
C GLU A 78 -5.56 -11.30 -9.82
N PRO A 79 -5.78 -12.36 -9.03
CA PRO A 79 -5.15 -13.64 -9.31
C PRO A 79 -5.57 -14.11 -10.70
N ASP A 80 -4.60 -14.53 -11.51
CA ASP A 80 -4.86 -15.08 -12.84
C ASP A 80 -5.93 -16.19 -12.74
N VAL A 81 -7.06 -15.93 -13.38
CA VAL A 81 -8.27 -16.77 -13.30
C VAL A 81 -7.94 -18.18 -13.78
N GLU A 82 -7.06 -18.33 -14.76
CA GLU A 82 -6.65 -19.64 -15.26
C GLU A 82 -5.86 -20.45 -14.23
N GLN A 83 -4.92 -19.82 -13.54
CA GLN A 83 -4.11 -20.49 -12.53
C GLN A 83 -4.98 -20.91 -11.33
N THR A 84 -5.95 -20.08 -10.97
CA THR A 84 -6.92 -20.36 -9.89
C THR A 84 -7.77 -21.58 -10.22
N ILE A 85 -8.28 -21.67 -11.46
CA ILE A 85 -9.08 -22.82 -11.91
C ILE A 85 -8.26 -24.11 -11.92
N ARG A 86 -6.98 -24.07 -12.34
CA ARG A 86 -6.10 -25.25 -12.31
C ARG A 86 -5.87 -25.75 -10.89
N ASN A 87 -5.61 -24.83 -9.96
CA ASN A 87 -5.38 -25.15 -8.55
C ASN A 87 -6.63 -25.79 -7.92
N ILE A 88 -7.81 -25.25 -8.20
CA ILE A 88 -9.10 -25.80 -7.75
C ILE A 88 -9.29 -27.24 -8.25
N LYS A 89 -9.10 -27.47 -9.55
CA LYS A 89 -9.25 -28.81 -10.16
C LYS A 89 -8.29 -29.84 -9.54
N ALA A 90 -7.06 -29.44 -9.24
CA ALA A 90 -6.07 -30.32 -8.62
C ALA A 90 -6.49 -30.73 -7.19
N VAL A 91 -7.00 -29.80 -6.40
CA VAL A 91 -7.47 -30.05 -5.02
C VAL A 91 -8.68 -30.99 -5.00
N PHE A 92 -9.69 -30.73 -5.84
CA PHE A 92 -10.88 -31.58 -5.93
C PHE A 92 -10.56 -32.97 -6.51
N GLY A 93 -9.62 -33.08 -7.45
CA GLY A 93 -9.12 -34.35 -7.95
C GLY A 93 -8.47 -35.19 -6.83
N ALA A 94 -7.61 -34.57 -6.03
CA ALA A 94 -6.94 -35.24 -4.91
C ALA A 94 -7.94 -35.72 -3.82
N LEU A 95 -8.96 -34.92 -3.51
CA LEU A 95 -10.02 -35.29 -2.57
C LEU A 95 -10.90 -36.43 -3.08
N SER A 96 -11.18 -36.47 -4.38
CA SER A 96 -11.94 -37.55 -5.02
C SER A 96 -11.20 -38.89 -4.99
N VAL A 97 -9.87 -38.86 -5.19
CA VAL A 97 -9.01 -40.06 -5.07
C VAL A 97 -8.95 -40.56 -3.63
N LYS A 98 -8.90 -39.64 -2.65
CA LYS A 98 -8.88 -39.99 -1.21
C LYS A 98 -10.19 -40.56 -0.67
N SER A 99 -11.31 -40.30 -1.36
CA SER A 99 -12.65 -40.81 -1.02
C SER A 99 -12.92 -42.22 -1.58
N LYS A 100 -12.12 -42.68 -2.56
CA LYS A 100 -12.22 -44.00 -3.19
C LYS A 100 -11.23 -45.04 -2.66
N ALA A 101 -10.38 -44.66 -1.71
CA ALA A 101 -9.47 -45.55 -0.98
C ALA A 101 -10.03 -45.80 0.43
#